data_AF-A0A2W6AZE3-F1
#
_entry.id   AF-A0A2W6AZE3-F1
#
_cell.length_a   1.000
_cell.length_b   1.000
_cell.length_c   1.000
_cell.angle_alpha   90.00
_cell.angle_beta   90.00
_cell.angle_gamma   90.00
#
_symmetry.space_group_name_H-M   'P 1'
#
loop_
_entity.id
_entity.type
_entity.pdbx_description
1 polymer ?
#
loop_
_entity_poly.entity_id
_entity_poly.type
_entity_poly.pdbx_seq_one_letter_code
_entity_poly.pdbx_strand_id
1 'polypeptide(L)'
;TKMCLARVTHDDAEYFSTLAGKTTVYSANQSASRPLLLPWADRGNRGVGEVARALITPDELRTMRDEIFIVAGDHHPIRARQRRYYDDPSLARLLPGATAADPLTALRRRVPLPVPVIGEPLTPDLAVAPTLAALVAPVAPDNVAAAPHTLPHAVAPAPVAAPQPDTPPTAPTASIARADGSDPLSVEKAHPRLSPSQRAVLDALAVMPTASSTDLERACGIKRSTVRGALKELRAKLAIGQEEDIVRAARERGLLPDEGMQRVVSAE
;
A
#
# COMPACT_ATOMS: atom_id res chain seq x y z
N THR A 1 -1.42 22.99 -4.05
CA THR A 1 -0.35 22.55 -3.13
C THR A 1 -0.88 21.54 -2.16
N LYS A 2 -0.16 20.43 -1.95
CA LYS A 2 -0.46 19.40 -0.95
C LYS A 2 0.76 19.27 -0.04
N MET A 3 0.54 19.08 1.25
CA MET A 3 1.59 18.99 2.26
C MET A 3 1.44 17.69 3.04
N CYS A 4 2.54 16.97 3.20
CA CYS A 4 2.66 15.75 3.97
C CYS A 4 3.50 16.07 5.22
N LEU A 5 2.92 15.82 6.39
CA LEU A 5 3.63 15.88 7.66
C LEU A 5 4.28 14.53 7.97
N ALA A 6 5.22 14.52 8.91
CA ALA A 6 5.82 13.29 9.37
C ALA A 6 4.82 12.31 9.98
N ARG A 7 5.21 11.02 10.01
CA ARG A 7 4.40 9.90 10.54
C ARG A 7 3.07 9.69 9.81
N VAL A 8 3.07 9.86 8.50
CA VAL A 8 1.93 9.53 7.64
C VAL A 8 1.62 8.03 7.63
N THR A 9 0.35 7.71 7.36
CA THR A 9 -0.11 6.34 7.15
C THR A 9 0.48 5.76 5.85
N HIS A 10 0.35 4.45 5.66
CA HIS A 10 0.85 3.79 4.45
C HIS A 10 0.16 4.31 3.19
N ASP A 11 -1.17 4.42 3.23
CA ASP A 11 -1.98 4.87 2.09
C ASP A 11 -1.67 6.33 1.71
N ASP A 12 -1.50 7.20 2.71
CA ASP A 12 -1.09 8.59 2.47
C ASP A 12 0.31 8.65 1.84
N ALA A 13 1.25 7.81 2.32
CA ALA A 13 2.60 7.76 1.77
C ALA A 13 2.62 7.28 0.31
N GLU A 14 1.79 6.32 -0.06
CA GLU A 14 1.63 5.90 -1.47
C GLU A 14 1.02 7.01 -2.33
N TYR A 15 -0.01 7.70 -1.80
CA TYR A 15 -0.63 8.84 -2.47
C TYR A 15 0.40 9.96 -2.74
N PHE A 16 1.15 10.37 -1.73
CA PHE A 16 2.17 11.42 -1.86
C PHE A 16 3.37 11.00 -2.73
N SER A 17 3.80 9.73 -2.68
CA SER A 17 4.85 9.21 -3.57
C SER A 17 4.40 9.25 -5.03
N THR A 18 3.15 8.86 -5.31
CA THR A 18 2.57 8.93 -6.65
C THR A 18 2.43 10.36 -7.13
N LEU A 19 1.98 11.26 -6.25
CA LEU A 19 1.79 12.68 -6.55
C LEU A 19 3.12 13.43 -6.74
N ALA A 20 4.20 12.99 -6.09
CA ALA A 20 5.55 13.51 -6.32
C ALA A 20 6.10 13.12 -7.70
N GLY A 21 5.66 11.99 -8.24
CA GLY A 21 6.10 11.49 -9.53
C GLY A 21 7.40 10.67 -9.50
N LYS A 22 7.95 10.42 -10.68
CA LYS A 22 9.12 9.57 -10.89
C LYS A 22 10.21 10.33 -11.66
N THR A 23 11.46 10.03 -11.36
CA THR A 23 12.63 10.50 -12.09
C THR A 23 13.36 9.34 -12.74
N THR A 24 13.98 9.57 -13.89
CA THR A 24 14.83 8.59 -14.55
C THR A 24 16.23 8.68 -13.99
N VAL A 25 16.71 7.58 -13.39
CA VAL A 25 18.07 7.50 -12.85
C VAL A 25 18.89 6.60 -13.76
N TYR A 26 20.05 7.12 -14.19
CA TYR A 26 21.07 6.33 -14.86
C TYR A 26 21.78 5.44 -13.84
N SER A 27 21.70 4.13 -14.07
CA SER A 27 22.39 3.12 -13.27
C SER A 27 23.45 2.44 -14.13
N ALA A 28 24.70 2.47 -13.68
CA ALA A 28 25.78 1.69 -14.26
C ALA A 28 26.11 0.53 -13.32
N ASN A 29 25.88 -0.70 -13.78
CA ASN A 29 26.24 -1.90 -13.05
C ASN A 29 27.54 -2.45 -13.64
N GLN A 30 28.59 -2.53 -12.83
CA GLN A 30 29.83 -3.18 -13.19
C GLN A 30 29.98 -4.45 -12.36
N SER A 31 29.97 -5.60 -13.00
CA SER A 31 30.41 -6.86 -12.39
C SER A 31 31.86 -7.10 -12.81
N ALA A 32 32.68 -7.55 -11.86
CA ALA A 32 34.03 -8.03 -12.13
C ALA A 32 34.12 -9.47 -11.65
N SER A 33 34.47 -10.38 -12.56
CA SER A 33 34.80 -11.76 -12.23
C SER A 33 36.29 -11.97 -12.45
N ARG A 34 37.00 -12.20 -11.34
CA ARG A 34 38.43 -12.54 -11.38
C ARG A 34 38.60 -14.03 -11.14
N PRO A 35 38.97 -14.81 -12.16
CA PRO A 35 39.29 -16.22 -11.96
C PRO A 35 40.52 -16.34 -11.05
N LEU A 36 40.42 -17.22 -10.04
CA LEU A 36 41.46 -17.47 -9.02
C LEU A 36 42.85 -17.77 -9.60
N LEU A 37 42.91 -18.36 -10.79
CA LEU A 37 44.17 -18.78 -11.43
C LEU A 37 44.74 -17.78 -12.43
N LEU A 38 44.00 -16.72 -12.78
CA LEU A 38 44.45 -15.71 -13.74
C LEU A 38 44.12 -14.31 -13.21
N PRO A 39 44.91 -13.81 -12.23
CA PRO A 39 44.65 -12.51 -11.58
C PRO A 39 44.73 -11.31 -12.53
N TRP A 40 45.29 -11.49 -13.72
CA TRP A 40 45.42 -10.50 -14.79
C TRP A 40 44.29 -10.59 -15.84
N ALA A 41 43.45 -11.62 -15.81
CA ALA A 41 42.29 -11.75 -16.69
C ALA A 41 41.04 -11.16 -16.02
N ASP A 42 40.90 -9.83 -16.08
CA ASP A 42 39.68 -9.18 -15.57
C ASP A 42 38.54 -9.39 -16.58
N ARG A 43 37.63 -10.34 -16.29
CA ARG A 43 36.39 -10.51 -17.05
C ARG A 43 35.28 -9.79 -16.31
N GLY A 44 35.09 -8.52 -16.63
CA GLY A 44 33.97 -7.74 -16.14
C GLY A 44 32.91 -7.52 -17.19
N ASN A 45 31.64 -7.44 -16.77
CA ASN A 45 30.57 -6.91 -17.60
C ASN A 45 30.18 -5.51 -17.07
N ARG A 46 30.01 -4.55 -17.98
CA ARG A 46 29.50 -3.22 -17.65
C ARG A 46 28.18 -3.01 -18.37
N GLY A 47 27.09 -2.99 -17.61
CA GLY A 47 25.77 -2.61 -18.10
C GLY A 47 25.46 -1.17 -17.70
N VAL A 48 24.95 -0.38 -18.64
CA VAL A 48 24.33 0.92 -18.35
C VAL A 48 22.84 0.79 -18.64
N GLY A 49 22.00 1.28 -17.74
CA GLY A 49 20.55 1.26 -17.90
C GLY A 49 19.91 2.49 -17.29
N GLU A 50 18.75 2.85 -17.84
CA GLU A 50 17.88 3.87 -17.28
C GLU A 50 16.77 3.19 -16.50
N VAL A 51 16.53 3.61 -15.27
CA VAL A 51 15.47 3.07 -14.42
C VAL A 51 14.64 4.23 -13.88
N ALA A 52 13.33 4.17 -14.10
CA ALA A 52 12.39 5.08 -13.45
C ALA A 52 12.32 4.77 -11.94
N ARG A 53 12.66 5.74 -11.11
CA ARG A 53 12.55 5.68 -9.64
C ARG A 53 11.60 6.75 -9.15
N ALA A 54 10.84 6.46 -8.10
CA ALA A 54 10.05 7.50 -7.43
C ALA A 54 10.99 8.59 -6.89
N LEU A 55 10.57 9.86 -6.99
CA LEU A 55 11.35 10.98 -6.42
C LEU A 55 11.49 10.85 -4.90
N ILE A 56 10.44 10.32 -4.26
CA ILE A 56 10.47 9.88 -2.87
C ILE A 56 9.68 8.58 -2.76
N THR A 57 10.24 7.59 -2.08
CA THR A 57 9.57 6.31 -1.87
C THR A 57 8.55 6.41 -0.72
N PRO A 58 7.50 5.56 -0.70
CA PRO A 58 6.55 5.54 0.41
C PRO A 58 7.22 5.28 1.77
N ASP A 59 8.26 4.44 1.80
CA ASP A 59 9.00 4.14 3.03
C ASP A 59 9.86 5.32 3.51
N GLU A 60 10.44 6.10 2.59
CA GLU A 60 11.11 7.36 2.95
C GLU A 60 10.14 8.35 3.57
N LEU A 61 8.93 8.50 3.01
CA LEU A 61 7.88 9.36 3.58
C LEU A 61 7.48 8.92 5.00
N ARG A 62 7.32 7.61 5.22
CA ARG A 62 6.95 7.05 6.54
C ARG A 62 8.05 7.21 7.58
N THR A 63 9.31 7.23 7.16
CA THR A 63 10.47 7.37 8.05
C THR A 63 10.89 8.83 8.28
N MET A 64 10.23 9.80 7.62
CA MET A 64 10.42 11.23 7.90
C MET A 64 10.07 11.54 9.36
N ARG A 65 10.94 12.31 10.02
CA ARG A 65 10.80 12.67 11.44
C ARG A 65 10.34 14.12 11.62
N ASP A 66 11.26 15.07 11.55
CA ASP A 66 10.95 16.49 11.75
C ASP A 66 10.97 17.19 10.39
N GLU A 67 10.41 16.56 9.37
CA GLU A 67 10.44 17.02 7.99
C GLU A 67 9.03 17.07 7.42
N ILE A 68 8.81 18.07 6.58
CA ILE A 68 7.60 18.26 5.78
C ILE A 68 7.95 18.05 4.32
N PHE A 69 7.04 17.39 3.61
CA PHE A 69 7.16 17.17 2.19
C PHE A 69 6.03 17.92 1.48
N ILE A 70 6.38 18.81 0.57
CA ILE A 70 5.46 19.73 -0.10
C ILE A 70 5.47 19.44 -1.59
N VAL A 71 4.30 19.19 -2.16
CA VAL A 71 4.12 19.07 -3.61
C VAL A 71 3.22 20.20 -4.10
N ALA A 72 3.77 21.04 -4.97
CA ALA A 72 3.14 22.27 -5.43
C ALA A 72 2.98 22.27 -6.95
N GLY A 73 1.90 21.65 -7.46
CA GLY A 73 1.61 21.64 -8.90
C GLY A 73 2.78 21.07 -9.70
N ASP A 74 3.26 21.84 -10.68
CA ASP A 74 4.35 21.46 -11.60
C ASP A 74 5.76 21.77 -11.05
N HIS A 75 5.86 22.21 -9.80
CA HIS A 75 7.15 22.46 -9.16
C HIS A 75 7.78 21.19 -8.60
N HIS A 76 9.11 21.13 -8.58
CA HIS A 76 9.83 20.06 -7.92
C HIS A 76 9.39 19.93 -6.45
N PRO A 77 9.16 18.70 -5.96
CA PRO A 77 8.75 18.49 -4.59
C PRO A 77 9.81 19.02 -3.63
N ILE A 78 9.36 19.73 -2.60
CA ILE A 78 10.22 20.37 -1.61
C ILE A 78 10.19 19.54 -0.34
N ARG A 79 11.37 19.09 0.09
CA ARG A 79 11.58 18.50 1.42
C ARG A 79 12.19 19.56 2.32
N ALA A 80 11.48 19.93 3.38
CA ALA A 80 11.93 20.95 4.32
C ALA A 80 11.92 20.40 5.75
N ARG A 81 12.82 20.87 6.61
CA ARG A 81 12.77 20.55 8.04
C ARG A 81 11.76 21.44 8.74
N GLN A 82 10.91 20.83 9.57
CA GLN A 82 10.01 21.54 10.45
C GLN A 82 10.82 22.22 11.55
N ARG A 83 10.95 23.54 11.47
CA ARG A 83 11.45 24.36 12.57
C ARG A 83 10.29 24.81 13.43
N ARG A 84 10.36 24.48 14.71
CA ARG A 84 9.41 24.96 15.72
C ARG A 84 9.77 26.41 16.04
N TYR A 85 8.80 27.31 15.93
CA TYR A 85 9.04 28.74 16.13
C TYR A 85 9.56 29.07 17.53
N TYR A 86 9.27 28.24 18.54
CA TYR A 86 9.74 28.42 19.90
C TYR A 86 11.19 27.94 20.12
N ASP A 87 11.71 27.08 19.25
CA ASP A 87 13.10 26.61 19.31
C ASP A 87 14.05 27.55 18.52
N ASP A 88 13.49 28.34 17.58
CA ASP A 88 14.27 29.25 16.73
C ASP A 88 13.98 30.72 17.04
N PRO A 89 14.89 31.44 17.75
CA PRO A 89 14.68 32.83 18.11
C PRO A 89 14.63 33.78 16.91
N SER A 90 15.23 33.40 15.77
CA SER A 90 15.14 34.21 14.54
C SER A 90 13.73 34.14 13.96
N LEU A 91 13.11 32.96 14.02
CA LEU A 91 11.76 32.70 13.53
C LEU A 91 10.71 33.31 14.47
N ALA A 92 10.95 33.28 15.78
CA ALA A 92 10.14 33.99 16.77
C ALA A 92 10.06 35.51 16.50
N ARG A 93 11.15 36.14 16.03
CA ARG A 93 11.16 37.56 15.67
C ARG A 93 10.33 37.89 14.43
N LEU A 94 10.19 36.93 13.52
CA LEU A 94 9.41 37.08 12.29
C LEU A 94 7.90 36.90 12.51
N LEU A 95 7.48 36.43 13.67
CA LEU A 95 6.08 36.20 14.05
C LEU A 95 5.65 37.11 15.22
N PRO A 96 5.76 38.45 15.10
CA PRO A 96 5.35 39.35 16.18
C PRO A 96 3.84 39.21 16.43
N GLY A 97 3.48 38.71 17.62
CA GLY A 97 2.10 38.48 18.05
C GLY A 97 1.73 37.01 18.28
N ALA A 98 2.39 36.07 17.60
CA ALA A 98 2.16 34.63 17.84
C ALA A 98 2.54 34.25 19.28
N THR A 99 3.60 34.85 19.83
CA THR A 99 4.05 34.62 21.21
C THR A 99 3.18 35.29 22.29
N ALA A 100 2.47 36.36 21.95
CA ALA A 100 1.62 37.08 22.91
C ALA A 100 0.25 36.39 23.10
N ALA A 101 -0.26 35.73 22.05
CA ALA A 101 -1.55 35.05 22.05
C ALA A 101 -1.44 33.51 22.08
N ASP A 102 -0.24 32.94 22.14
CA ASP A 102 -0.07 31.49 22.18
C ASP A 102 -0.69 30.90 23.46
N PRO A 103 -1.78 30.12 23.37
CA PRO A 103 -2.43 29.53 24.53
C PRO A 103 -1.49 28.58 25.30
N LEU A 104 -0.46 28.04 24.64
CA LEU A 104 0.56 27.22 25.28
C LEU A 104 1.51 28.04 26.16
N THR A 105 1.73 29.31 25.82
CA THR A 105 2.49 30.24 26.66
C THR A 105 1.71 30.58 27.94
N ALA A 106 0.37 30.66 27.87
CA ALA A 106 -0.49 30.77 29.05
C ALA A 106 -0.50 29.49 29.91
N LEU A 107 -0.42 28.31 29.30
CA LEU A 107 -0.26 27.02 30.00
C LEU A 107 1.11 26.86 30.67
N ARG A 108 2.20 27.33 30.04
CA ARG A 108 3.56 27.30 30.61
C ARG A 108 3.76 28.29 31.77
N ARG A 109 2.95 29.36 31.83
CA ARG A 109 3.04 30.40 32.87
C ARG A 109 2.20 30.15 34.11
N ARG A 110 1.32 29.16 34.10
CA ARG A 110 0.49 28.85 35.27
C ARG A 110 1.23 27.88 36.15
N VAL A 111 1.88 28.44 37.18
CA VAL A 111 2.20 27.83 38.49
C VAL A 111 2.82 26.43 38.40
N PRO A 112 4.05 26.19 38.92
CA PRO A 112 4.59 24.83 38.96
C PRO A 112 3.52 23.89 39.51
N LEU A 113 3.07 22.95 38.68
CA LEU A 113 2.06 21.96 39.06
C LEU A 113 2.47 21.45 40.44
N PRO A 114 1.60 21.54 41.46
CA PRO A 114 1.97 21.09 42.79
C PRO A 114 2.40 19.64 42.66
N VAL A 115 3.70 19.40 42.78
CA VAL A 115 4.26 18.06 42.77
C VAL A 115 3.69 17.45 44.04
N PRO A 116 2.84 16.40 43.96
CA PRO A 116 2.38 15.75 45.16
C PRO A 116 3.64 15.32 45.91
N VAL A 117 3.83 15.88 47.10
CA VAL A 117 4.91 15.48 47.99
C VAL A 117 4.64 14.01 48.27
N ILE A 118 5.46 13.11 47.71
CA ILE A 118 5.45 11.69 48.03
C ILE A 118 6.00 11.60 49.45
N GLY A 119 5.15 11.90 50.42
CA GLY A 119 5.53 12.12 51.79
C GLY A 119 4.31 11.95 52.67
N GLU A 120 3.68 10.79 52.58
CA GLU A 120 3.20 10.05 53.74
C GLU A 120 2.73 8.67 53.28
N PRO A 121 3.15 7.57 53.94
CA PRO A 121 2.60 6.26 53.66
C PRO A 121 1.11 6.30 53.98
N LEU A 122 0.28 6.16 52.94
CA LEU A 122 -1.17 5.96 53.06
C LEU A 122 -1.42 4.79 54.02
N THR A 123 -1.82 5.10 55.25
CA THR A 123 -2.56 4.15 56.08
C THR A 123 -3.85 3.84 55.32
N PRO A 124 -4.12 2.57 54.99
CA PRO A 124 -5.34 2.17 54.32
C PRO A 124 -6.45 2.16 55.35
N ASP A 125 -7.12 3.30 55.55
CA ASP A 125 -8.39 3.30 56.26
C ASP A 125 -9.54 3.75 55.36
N LEU A 126 -10.58 2.95 55.45
CA LEU A 126 -11.73 2.85 54.58
C LEU A 126 -12.61 4.10 54.64
N ALA A 127 -12.94 4.68 53.48
CA ALA A 127 -14.29 5.19 53.20
C ALA A 127 -14.42 5.54 51.71
N VAL A 128 -14.96 4.60 50.93
CA VAL A 128 -15.39 4.83 49.55
C VAL A 128 -16.64 5.71 49.59
N ALA A 129 -16.53 6.94 49.09
CA ALA A 129 -17.68 7.75 48.66
C ALA A 129 -17.60 7.93 47.13
N PRO A 130 -18.61 7.50 46.36
CA PRO A 130 -18.59 7.63 44.91
C PRO A 130 -19.06 9.03 44.51
N THR A 131 -18.16 9.87 44.00
CA THR A 131 -18.54 11.14 43.36
C THR A 131 -17.65 11.41 42.14
N LEU A 132 -17.70 10.49 41.17
CA LEU A 132 -17.08 10.64 39.84
C LEU A 132 -18.10 10.32 38.74
N ALA A 133 -19.31 10.89 38.84
CA ALA A 133 -20.38 10.70 37.85
C ALA A 133 -20.65 11.95 36.98
N ALA A 134 -19.93 13.07 37.16
CA ALA A 134 -20.35 14.37 36.59
C ALA A 134 -19.44 14.97 35.51
N LEU A 135 -18.44 14.25 34.98
CA LEU A 135 -17.51 14.84 33.99
C LEU A 135 -17.31 14.04 32.70
N VAL A 136 -18.35 13.37 32.22
CA VAL A 136 -18.37 12.83 30.86
C VAL A 136 -19.59 13.40 30.13
N ALA A 137 -19.40 14.56 29.51
CA ALA A 137 -20.33 15.03 28.50
C ALA A 137 -20.16 14.16 27.23
N PRO A 138 -21.22 13.56 26.68
CA PRO A 138 -21.13 12.83 25.43
C PRO A 138 -20.88 13.82 24.29
N VAL A 139 -19.70 13.73 23.67
CA VAL A 139 -19.41 14.41 22.40
C VAL A 139 -20.23 13.70 21.32
N ALA A 140 -21.15 14.43 20.71
CA ALA A 140 -21.96 13.96 19.61
C ALA A 140 -21.05 13.57 18.43
N PRO A 141 -21.26 12.41 17.78
CA PRO A 141 -20.55 12.09 16.55
C PRO A 141 -21.11 12.94 15.42
N ASP A 142 -20.33 13.93 14.98
CA ASP A 142 -20.57 14.61 13.71
C ASP A 142 -20.39 13.60 12.57
N ASN A 143 -21.53 13.16 12.04
CA ASN A 143 -21.66 12.40 10.81
C ASN A 143 -21.23 13.29 9.63
N VAL A 144 -19.94 13.29 9.30
CA VAL A 144 -19.46 13.82 8.02
C VAL A 144 -19.62 12.72 6.99
N ALA A 145 -20.71 12.80 6.22
CA ALA A 145 -20.94 12.01 5.03
C ALA A 145 -19.76 12.22 4.04
N ALA A 146 -18.91 11.21 3.92
CA ALA A 146 -17.84 11.15 2.93
C ALA A 146 -18.47 10.98 1.54
N ALA A 147 -18.38 12.02 0.71
CA ALA A 147 -18.71 11.92 -0.70
C ALA A 147 -17.68 11.01 -1.40
N PRO A 148 -18.10 10.07 -2.27
CA PRO A 148 -17.19 9.23 -3.02
C PRO A 148 -16.49 10.08 -4.10
N HIS A 149 -15.21 10.39 -3.89
CA HIS A 149 -14.36 10.92 -4.95
C HIS A 149 -13.94 9.79 -5.88
N THR A 150 -14.63 9.68 -7.02
CA THR A 150 -14.21 8.89 -8.18
C THR A 150 -12.96 9.52 -8.79
N LEU A 151 -11.80 8.89 -8.58
CA LEU A 151 -10.56 9.23 -9.28
C LEU A 151 -10.61 8.67 -10.71
N PRO A 152 -10.27 9.46 -11.74
CA PRO A 152 -10.12 8.94 -13.10
C PRO A 152 -8.92 8.00 -13.19
N HIS A 153 -9.16 6.82 -13.77
CA HIS A 153 -8.14 5.81 -14.04
C HIS A 153 -6.95 6.39 -14.82
N ALA A 154 -5.77 6.23 -14.25
CA ALA A 154 -4.50 6.47 -14.93
C ALA A 154 -4.36 5.51 -16.12
N VAL A 155 -4.17 6.08 -17.30
CA VAL A 155 -3.81 5.40 -18.53
C VAL A 155 -2.47 4.68 -18.31
N ALA A 156 -2.46 3.36 -18.47
CA ALA A 156 -1.26 2.55 -18.38
C ALA A 156 -0.25 2.97 -19.47
N PRO A 157 1.04 3.18 -19.15
CA PRO A 157 2.05 3.41 -20.16
C PRO A 157 2.30 2.11 -20.93
N ALA A 158 2.24 2.20 -22.26
CA ALA A 158 2.57 1.13 -23.19
C ALA A 158 4.01 0.62 -22.95
N PRO A 159 4.28 -0.68 -23.12
CA PRO A 159 5.63 -1.21 -23.01
C PRO A 159 6.50 -0.66 -24.15
N VAL A 160 7.61 -0.02 -23.77
CA VAL A 160 8.71 0.33 -24.69
C VAL A 160 9.37 -0.98 -25.13
N ALA A 161 9.13 -1.35 -26.39
CA ALA A 161 9.77 -2.49 -27.03
C ALA A 161 11.28 -2.24 -27.17
N ALA A 162 12.08 -3.23 -26.78
CA ALA A 162 13.51 -3.26 -27.06
C ALA A 162 13.76 -3.30 -28.59
N PRO A 163 14.85 -2.70 -29.09
CA PRO A 163 15.17 -2.71 -30.51
C PRO A 163 15.51 -4.13 -30.99
N GLN A 164 14.71 -4.65 -31.93
CA GLN A 164 15.06 -5.82 -32.71
C GLN A 164 15.86 -5.39 -33.96
N PRO A 165 16.90 -6.15 -34.35
CA PRO A 165 17.64 -5.87 -35.58
C PRO A 165 16.86 -6.29 -36.84
N ASP A 166 16.76 -5.33 -37.75
CA ASP A 166 16.53 -5.39 -39.20
C ASP A 166 15.91 -6.67 -39.81
N THR A 167 14.64 -6.54 -40.23
CA THR A 167 14.05 -7.40 -41.27
C THR A 167 13.30 -6.51 -42.29
N PRO A 168 13.48 -6.72 -43.62
CA PRO A 168 12.93 -5.84 -44.65
C PRO A 168 11.41 -5.98 -44.86
N PRO A 169 10.76 -4.96 -45.47
CA PRO A 169 9.33 -4.74 -45.37
C PRO A 169 8.50 -5.50 -46.42
N THR A 170 7.42 -6.14 -45.96
CA THR A 170 6.30 -6.56 -46.82
C THR A 170 5.01 -6.03 -46.20
N ALA A 171 4.29 -5.20 -46.95
CA ALA A 171 2.95 -4.70 -46.66
C ALA A 171 2.18 -4.67 -48.00
N PRO A 172 0.85 -4.46 -48.05
CA PRO A 172 -0.18 -4.62 -47.01
C PRO A 172 -1.43 -5.39 -47.54
N THR A 173 -2.31 -5.87 -46.66
CA THR A 173 -3.76 -5.95 -46.97
C THR A 173 -4.57 -5.64 -45.71
N ALA A 174 -5.27 -4.52 -45.75
CA ALA A 174 -6.25 -4.10 -44.76
C ALA A 174 -7.56 -4.90 -44.93
N SER A 175 -8.17 -5.30 -43.83
CA SER A 175 -9.60 -5.62 -43.78
C SER A 175 -10.20 -4.94 -42.56
N ILE A 176 -10.97 -3.88 -42.83
CA ILE A 176 -11.76 -3.14 -41.85
C ILE A 176 -13.14 -3.78 -41.87
N ALA A 177 -13.47 -4.55 -40.83
CA ALA A 177 -14.82 -5.02 -40.58
C ALA A 177 -15.43 -4.18 -39.45
N ARG A 178 -16.47 -3.41 -39.79
CA ARG A 178 -17.46 -2.84 -38.88
C ARG A 178 -18.19 -3.98 -38.15
N ALA A 179 -18.41 -3.82 -36.85
CA ALA A 179 -19.48 -4.48 -36.12
C ALA A 179 -19.96 -3.57 -34.97
N ASP A 180 -21.09 -2.96 -35.25
CA ASP A 180 -22.26 -2.64 -34.43
C ASP A 180 -22.17 -2.58 -32.90
N GLY A 181 -22.84 -1.54 -32.40
CA GLY A 181 -22.96 -1.19 -31.01
C GLY A 181 -23.75 -2.18 -30.18
N SER A 182 -23.28 -2.36 -28.95
CA SER A 182 -24.04 -2.93 -27.84
C SER A 182 -23.63 -2.21 -26.55
N ASP A 183 -24.67 -1.67 -25.91
CA ASP A 183 -24.84 -1.14 -24.55
C ASP A 183 -23.61 -0.88 -23.64
N PRO A 184 -23.36 0.38 -23.22
CA PRO A 184 -22.24 0.72 -22.32
C PRO A 184 -22.54 0.62 -20.81
N LEU A 185 -23.49 -0.21 -20.34
CA LEU A 185 -23.90 -0.20 -18.92
C LEU A 185 -23.82 -1.52 -18.14
N SER A 186 -23.20 -2.56 -18.71
CA SER A 186 -22.81 -3.75 -17.93
C SER A 186 -21.30 -3.87 -17.91
N VAL A 187 -20.65 -3.18 -16.97
CA VAL A 187 -19.29 -3.53 -16.56
C VAL A 187 -19.39 -4.85 -15.80
N GLU A 188 -19.64 -5.94 -16.52
CA GLU A 188 -19.35 -7.28 -16.02
C GLU A 188 -17.89 -7.25 -15.60
N LYS A 189 -17.64 -7.32 -14.29
CA LYS A 189 -16.29 -7.49 -13.75
C LYS A 189 -15.75 -8.76 -14.37
N ALA A 190 -14.95 -8.63 -15.43
CA ALA A 190 -14.37 -9.76 -16.14
C ALA A 190 -13.66 -10.64 -15.13
N HIS A 191 -14.28 -11.79 -14.80
CA HIS A 191 -13.74 -12.67 -13.79
C HIS A 191 -12.35 -13.16 -14.25
N PRO A 192 -11.34 -13.11 -13.37
CA PRO A 192 -9.99 -13.54 -13.73
C PRO A 192 -10.04 -15.00 -14.19
N ARG A 193 -9.71 -15.27 -15.45
CA ARG A 193 -9.70 -16.62 -16.00
C ARG A 193 -8.71 -17.49 -15.22
N LEU A 194 -9.21 -18.52 -14.55
CA LEU A 194 -8.39 -19.48 -13.81
C LEU A 194 -7.88 -20.57 -14.75
N SER A 195 -6.62 -20.97 -14.59
CA SER A 195 -6.09 -22.14 -15.29
C SER A 195 -6.68 -23.44 -14.69
N PRO A 196 -6.67 -24.56 -15.43
CA PRO A 196 -7.20 -25.84 -14.92
C PRO A 196 -6.56 -26.29 -13.60
N SER A 197 -5.24 -26.09 -13.47
CA SER A 197 -4.50 -26.37 -12.23
C SER A 197 -4.90 -25.45 -11.08
N GLN A 198 -5.20 -24.18 -11.35
CA GLN A 198 -5.67 -23.25 -10.31
C GLN A 198 -7.07 -23.65 -9.84
N ARG A 199 -7.93 -24.08 -10.76
CA ARG A 199 -9.28 -24.58 -10.45
C ARG A 199 -9.22 -25.82 -9.57
N ALA A 200 -8.43 -26.83 -9.96
CA ALA A 200 -8.29 -28.07 -9.19
C ALA A 200 -7.76 -27.84 -7.76
N VAL A 201 -6.79 -26.94 -7.58
CA VAL A 201 -6.27 -26.57 -6.26
C VAL A 201 -7.31 -25.80 -5.44
N LEU A 202 -8.07 -24.91 -6.07
CA LEU A 202 -9.11 -24.14 -5.41
C LEU A 202 -10.27 -25.02 -4.93
N ASP A 203 -10.68 -26.00 -5.75
CA ASP A 203 -11.72 -26.97 -5.40
C ASP A 203 -11.26 -27.87 -4.24
N ALA A 204 -10.00 -28.31 -4.24
CA ALA A 204 -9.43 -29.10 -3.13
C ALA A 204 -9.33 -28.28 -1.83
N LEU A 205 -8.95 -27.00 -1.90
CA LEU A 205 -8.94 -26.09 -0.74
C LEU A 205 -10.34 -25.83 -0.18
N ALA A 206 -11.37 -25.81 -1.03
CA ALA A 206 -12.75 -25.65 -0.57
C ALA A 206 -13.19 -26.84 0.31
N VAL A 207 -12.75 -28.06 -0.04
CA VAL A 207 -13.03 -29.27 0.75
C VAL A 207 -12.16 -29.33 2.02
N MET A 208 -10.90 -28.89 1.95
CA MET A 208 -9.94 -28.96 3.05
C MET A 208 -9.21 -27.62 3.23
N PRO A 209 -9.77 -26.65 3.95
CA PRO A 209 -9.23 -25.29 4.04
C PRO A 209 -7.88 -25.21 4.77
N THR A 210 -7.56 -26.22 5.59
CA THR A 210 -6.30 -26.32 6.35
C THR A 210 -5.33 -27.35 5.75
N ALA A 211 -5.60 -27.85 4.53
CA ALA A 211 -4.74 -28.83 3.88
C ALA A 211 -3.35 -28.27 3.60
N SER A 212 -2.31 -29.04 3.92
CA SER A 212 -0.96 -28.66 3.56
C SER A 212 -0.74 -28.83 2.04
N SER A 213 0.29 -28.17 1.49
CA SER A 213 0.71 -28.39 0.09
C SER A 213 0.93 -29.86 -0.31
N THR A 214 1.25 -30.73 0.66
CA THR A 214 1.42 -32.18 0.43
C THR A 214 0.07 -32.89 0.33
N ASP A 215 -0.92 -32.45 1.11
CA ASP A 215 -2.28 -33.01 1.08
C ASP A 215 -3.00 -32.58 -0.21
N LEU A 216 -2.78 -31.33 -0.65
CA LEU A 216 -3.27 -30.83 -1.93
C LEU A 216 -2.65 -31.57 -3.13
N GLU A 217 -1.37 -31.95 -3.06
CA GLU A 217 -0.72 -32.78 -4.08
C GLU A 217 -1.42 -34.15 -4.21
N ARG A 218 -1.72 -34.80 -3.07
CA ARG A 218 -2.44 -36.08 -3.06
C ARG A 218 -3.88 -35.94 -3.54
N ALA A 219 -4.58 -34.88 -3.15
CA ALA A 219 -5.96 -34.66 -3.52
C ALA A 219 -6.14 -34.31 -5.02
N CYS A 220 -5.25 -33.49 -5.58
CA CYS A 220 -5.34 -33.05 -6.97
C CYS A 220 -4.59 -33.97 -7.96
N GLY A 221 -3.68 -34.84 -7.49
CA GLY A 221 -2.78 -35.62 -8.35
C GLY A 221 -1.74 -34.75 -9.08
N ILE A 222 -1.42 -33.57 -8.55
CA ILE A 222 -0.53 -32.59 -9.16
C ILE A 222 0.75 -32.49 -8.32
N LYS A 223 1.92 -32.44 -8.98
CA LYS A 223 3.22 -32.25 -8.31
C LYS A 223 3.20 -31.05 -7.36
N ARG A 224 3.78 -31.20 -6.16
CA ARG A 224 3.85 -30.15 -5.13
C ARG A 224 4.34 -28.78 -5.62
N SER A 225 5.32 -28.76 -6.52
CA SER A 225 5.86 -27.52 -7.09
C SER A 225 4.80 -26.73 -7.88
N THR A 226 3.95 -27.43 -8.63
CA THR A 226 2.87 -26.85 -9.42
C THR A 226 1.74 -26.36 -8.52
N VAL A 227 1.43 -27.07 -7.42
CA VAL A 227 0.48 -26.61 -6.41
C VAL A 227 0.93 -25.28 -5.80
N ARG A 228 2.21 -25.16 -5.40
CA ARG A 228 2.76 -23.90 -4.86
C ARG A 228 2.73 -22.75 -5.87
N GLY A 229 3.02 -23.05 -7.13
CA GLY A 229 2.90 -22.08 -8.23
C GLY A 229 1.46 -21.59 -8.40
N ALA A 230 0.51 -22.51 -8.46
CA ALA A 230 -0.92 -22.19 -8.57
C ALA A 230 -1.43 -21.35 -7.38
N LEU A 231 -1.02 -21.67 -6.13
CA LEU A 231 -1.37 -20.88 -4.94
C LEU A 231 -0.79 -19.47 -4.98
N LYS A 232 0.44 -19.31 -5.47
CA LYS A 232 1.06 -17.99 -5.64
C LYS A 232 0.29 -17.14 -6.67
N GLU A 233 -0.08 -17.74 -7.80
CA GLU A 233 -0.85 -17.07 -8.84
C GLU A 233 -2.29 -16.74 -8.40
N LEU A 234 -2.94 -17.62 -7.64
CA LEU A 234 -4.26 -17.37 -7.06
C LEU A 234 -4.21 -16.18 -6.10
N ARG A 235 -3.22 -16.11 -5.20
CA ARG A 235 -3.04 -14.95 -4.32
C ARG A 235 -2.85 -13.64 -5.09
N ALA A 236 -2.05 -13.67 -6.14
CA ALA A 236 -1.83 -12.51 -7.00
C ALA A 236 -3.13 -12.07 -7.72
N LYS A 237 -3.90 -13.01 -8.28
CA LYS A 237 -5.17 -12.72 -8.97
C LYS A 237 -6.27 -12.25 -8.04
N LEU A 238 -6.26 -12.71 -6.79
CA LEU A 238 -7.25 -12.34 -5.79
C LEU A 238 -6.83 -11.12 -4.95
N ALA A 239 -5.57 -10.69 -5.04
CA ALA A 239 -4.98 -9.61 -4.24
C ALA A 239 -5.04 -9.88 -2.73
N ILE A 240 -4.69 -11.10 -2.32
CA ILE A 240 -4.78 -11.57 -0.93
C ILE A 240 -3.40 -11.88 -0.36
N GLY A 241 -3.16 -11.44 0.88
CA GLY A 241 -1.91 -11.70 1.60
C GLY A 241 -1.84 -13.10 2.23
N GLN A 242 -2.93 -13.59 2.81
CA GLN A 242 -2.99 -14.85 3.58
C GLN A 242 -3.63 -16.00 2.78
N GLU A 243 -3.24 -17.24 3.10
CA GLU A 243 -3.75 -18.45 2.43
C GLU A 243 -5.20 -18.78 2.85
N GLU A 244 -5.53 -18.55 4.12
CA GLU A 244 -6.86 -18.82 4.70
C GLU A 244 -7.98 -18.00 4.05
N ASP A 245 -7.63 -16.82 3.53
CA ASP A 245 -8.59 -15.90 2.92
C ASP A 245 -8.91 -16.24 1.45
N ILE A 246 -8.15 -17.15 0.81
CA ILE A 246 -8.29 -17.49 -0.61
C ILE A 246 -9.68 -18.07 -0.89
N VAL A 247 -10.16 -18.99 -0.06
CA VAL A 247 -11.47 -19.64 -0.26
C VAL A 247 -12.61 -18.64 -0.07
N ARG A 248 -12.53 -17.79 0.95
CA ARG A 248 -13.53 -16.74 1.22
C ARG A 248 -13.67 -15.79 0.03
N ALA A 249 -12.55 -15.23 -0.43
CA ALA A 249 -12.54 -14.32 -1.56
C ALA A 249 -12.92 -14.98 -2.89
N ALA A 250 -12.63 -16.28 -3.06
CA ALA A 250 -13.09 -17.02 -4.23
C ALA A 250 -14.61 -17.20 -4.26
N ARG A 251 -15.25 -17.44 -3.10
CA ARG A 251 -16.72 -17.46 -2.97
C ARG A 251 -17.33 -16.09 -3.24
N GLU A 252 -16.78 -15.03 -2.65
CA GLU A 252 -17.23 -13.64 -2.88
C GLU A 252 -17.18 -13.23 -4.36
N ARG A 253 -16.26 -13.81 -5.14
CA ARG A 253 -16.13 -13.57 -6.59
C ARG A 253 -16.92 -14.54 -7.46
N GLY A 254 -17.74 -15.42 -6.87
CA GLY A 254 -18.53 -16.43 -7.59
C GLY A 254 -17.67 -17.47 -8.31
N LEU A 255 -16.42 -17.67 -7.89
CA LEU A 255 -15.54 -18.67 -8.50
C LEU A 255 -15.83 -20.07 -7.95
N LEU A 256 -16.29 -20.17 -6.71
CA LEU A 256 -16.76 -21.41 -6.09
C LEU A 256 -18.28 -21.35 -5.92
N PRO A 257 -19.00 -22.47 -6.09
CA PRO A 257 -20.41 -22.54 -5.78
C PRO A 257 -20.63 -22.34 -4.27
N ASP A 258 -21.68 -21.60 -3.89
CA ASP A 258 -22.07 -21.50 -2.49
C ASP A 258 -22.61 -22.86 -2.01
N GLU A 259 -21.91 -23.45 -1.04
CA GLU A 259 -22.26 -24.75 -0.44
C GLU A 259 -23.67 -24.79 0.16
N GLY A 260 -24.27 -23.62 0.40
CA GLY A 260 -25.65 -23.47 0.87
C GLY A 260 -26.71 -23.96 -0.12
N MET A 261 -26.39 -24.11 -1.40
CA MET A 261 -27.39 -24.45 -2.43
C MET A 261 -27.53 -25.95 -2.72
N GLN A 262 -26.56 -26.79 -2.32
CA GLN A 262 -26.58 -28.23 -2.63
C GLN A 262 -27.35 -29.09 -1.62
N ARG A 263 -27.68 -28.59 -0.42
CA ARG A 263 -28.44 -29.39 0.57
C ARG A 263 -29.94 -29.49 0.31
N VAL A 264 -30.49 -28.74 -0.65
CA VAL A 264 -31.94 -28.73 -0.91
C VAL A 264 -32.37 -29.74 -1.99
N VAL A 265 -31.44 -30.32 -2.75
CA VAL A 265 -31.75 -31.16 -3.93
C VAL A 265 -31.63 -32.68 -3.67
N SER A 266 -31.43 -33.11 -2.42
CA SER A 266 -31.33 -34.56 -2.08
C SER A 266 -32.37 -35.03 -1.05
N ALA A 267 -33.51 -34.34 -0.95
CA ALA A 267 -34.61 -34.70 -0.05
C ALA A 267 -35.93 -35.02 -0.79
N GLU A 268 -35.87 -35.41 -2.08
CA GLU A 268 -36.98 -36.03 -2.81
C GLU A 268 -36.69 -37.49 -3.16
#